data_AF-A0AA40S4W3-F1
#
_entry.id   AF-A0AA40S4W3-F1
#
_cell.length_a   1.000
_cell.length_b   1.000
_cell.length_c   1.000
_cell.angle_alpha   90.00
_cell.angle_beta   90.00
_cell.angle_gamma   90.00
#
_symmetry.space_group_name_H-M   'P 1'
#
loop_
_entity.id
_entity.type
_entity.pdbx_description
1 polymer ?
#
loop_
_entity_poly.entity_id
_entity_poly.type
_entity_poly.pdbx_seq_one_letter_code
_entity_poly.pdbx_strand_id
1 'polypeptide(L)'
;MTAGKSTPRTPLDHIEEAFLDNILETSEADLREEFVEEGRSPDEVVALMKARLAAAHEECAQARMAQAREGLAAFRREEKVVPLDLARQRERLAAMRSRAPAASGMMMAARKGEGLSERDEEGLLEDLADLERLSQLRDGDGEA
;
A
#
# COMPACT_ATOMS: atom_id res chain seq x y z
N MET A 1 -9.80 -20.73 7.28
CA MET A 1 -10.94 -20.24 8.11
C MET A 1 -11.14 -21.21 9.27
N THR A 2 -10.32 -21.11 10.31
CA THR A 2 -10.47 -21.93 11.52
C THR A 2 -11.15 -21.08 12.58
N ALA A 3 -12.46 -21.27 12.74
CA ALA A 3 -13.20 -20.70 13.85
C ALA A 3 -12.58 -21.23 15.16
N GLY A 4 -11.92 -20.36 15.91
CA GLY A 4 -11.41 -20.68 17.24
C GLY A 4 -12.58 -21.04 18.15
N LYS A 5 -12.48 -22.16 18.86
CA LYS A 5 -13.45 -22.57 19.88
C LYS A 5 -13.58 -21.45 20.91
N SER A 6 -14.79 -20.95 21.16
CA SER A 6 -15.03 -19.91 22.16
C SER A 6 -14.66 -20.45 23.55
N THR A 7 -13.68 -19.82 24.20
CA THR A 7 -13.36 -20.08 25.60
C THR A 7 -14.60 -19.80 26.44
N PRO A 8 -15.01 -20.70 27.35
CA PRO A 8 -16.18 -20.44 28.20
C PRO A 8 -15.90 -19.23 29.10
N ARG A 9 -16.80 -18.24 29.08
CA ARG A 9 -16.65 -17.00 29.83
C ARG A 9 -16.56 -17.30 31.32
N THR A 10 -15.54 -16.75 31.96
CA THR A 10 -15.35 -16.89 33.41
C THR A 10 -16.12 -15.80 34.16
N PRO A 11 -16.38 -15.96 35.48
CA PRO A 11 -16.93 -14.88 36.30
C PRO A 11 -16.11 -13.58 36.27
N LEU A 12 -14.80 -13.66 36.00
CA LEU A 12 -13.93 -12.48 35.84
C LEU A 12 -14.19 -11.76 34.51
N ASP A 13 -14.51 -12.49 33.45
CA ASP A 13 -14.83 -11.91 32.13
C ASP A 13 -16.14 -11.09 32.17
N HIS A 14 -17.02 -11.35 33.16
CA HIS A 14 -18.21 -10.54 33.40
C HIS A 14 -17.89 -9.24 34.16
N ILE A 15 -16.87 -9.26 35.00
CA ILE A 15 -16.43 -8.08 35.74
C ILE A 15 -15.72 -7.11 34.79
N GLU A 16 -14.86 -7.62 33.90
CA GLU A 16 -14.20 -6.81 32.88
C GLU A 16 -15.21 -6.09 31.97
N GLU A 17 -16.21 -6.82 31.47
CA GLU A 17 -17.26 -6.24 30.62
C GLU A 17 -18.09 -5.20 31.39
N ALA A 18 -18.44 -5.47 32.65
CA ALA A 18 -19.15 -4.50 33.48
C ALA A 18 -18.34 -3.21 33.74
N PHE A 19 -17.00 -3.29 33.88
CA PHE A 19 -16.16 -2.11 33.98
C PHE A 19 -16.10 -1.32 32.68
N LEU A 20 -15.99 -2.01 31.54
CA LEU A 20 -15.98 -1.37 30.23
C LEU A 20 -17.32 -0.69 29.95
N ASP A 21 -18.42 -1.39 30.22
CA ASP A 21 -19.78 -0.86 30.06
C ASP A 21 -19.96 0.37 30.94
N ASN A 22 -19.56 0.32 32.21
CA ASN A 22 -19.62 1.47 33.09
C ASN A 22 -18.82 2.68 32.56
N ILE A 23 -17.59 2.46 32.09
CA ILE A 23 -16.76 3.53 31.50
C ILE A 23 -17.43 4.12 30.25
N LEU A 24 -18.03 3.28 29.40
CA LEU A 24 -18.69 3.71 28.17
C LEU A 24 -20.04 4.40 28.42
N GLU A 25 -20.75 4.01 29.48
CA GLU A 25 -22.03 4.59 29.89
C GLU A 25 -21.89 5.88 30.70
N THR A 26 -20.73 6.11 31.31
CA THR A 26 -20.49 7.33 32.09
C THR A 26 -20.54 8.56 31.17
N SER A 27 -21.39 9.53 31.52
CA SER A 27 -21.55 10.72 30.70
C SER A 27 -20.36 11.67 30.82
N GLU A 28 -20.14 12.52 29.81
CA GLU A 28 -19.10 13.55 29.87
C GLU A 28 -19.32 14.49 31.06
N ALA A 29 -20.57 14.79 31.39
CA ALA A 29 -20.92 15.69 32.49
C ALA A 29 -20.49 15.09 33.84
N ASP A 30 -20.81 13.81 34.07
CA ASP A 30 -20.45 13.10 35.30
C ASP A 30 -18.93 13.02 35.45
N LEU A 31 -18.21 12.68 34.38
CA LEU A 31 -16.74 12.65 34.39
C LEU A 31 -16.14 14.01 34.73
N ARG A 32 -16.67 15.10 34.14
CA ARG A 32 -16.19 16.46 34.43
C ARG A 32 -16.43 16.84 35.89
N GLU A 33 -17.57 16.47 36.45
CA GLU A 33 -17.88 16.70 37.87
C GLU A 33 -16.92 15.93 38.78
N GLU A 34 -16.72 14.63 38.53
CA GLU A 34 -15.75 13.80 39.28
C GLU A 34 -14.33 14.39 39.23
N PHE A 35 -13.87 14.84 38.06
CA PHE A 35 -12.55 15.47 37.94
C PHE A 35 -12.44 16.74 38.80
N VAL A 36 -13.49 17.56 38.83
CA VAL A 36 -13.52 18.79 39.65
C VAL A 36 -13.57 18.46 41.15
N GLU A 37 -14.36 17.47 41.56
CA GLU A 37 -14.42 16.99 42.95
C GLU A 37 -13.08 16.48 43.45
N GLU A 38 -12.31 15.83 42.58
CA GLU A 38 -10.94 15.39 42.86
C GLU A 38 -9.89 16.51 42.80
N GLY A 39 -10.31 17.76 42.55
CA GLY A 39 -9.40 18.92 42.45
C GLY A 39 -8.56 18.93 41.18
N ARG A 40 -8.98 18.22 40.13
CA ARG A 40 -8.32 18.19 38.82
C ARG A 40 -9.06 19.09 37.84
N SER A 41 -8.33 19.70 36.91
CA SER A 41 -8.95 20.46 35.82
C SER A 41 -9.33 19.49 34.68
N PRO A 42 -10.62 19.37 34.32
CA PRO A 42 -11.05 18.53 33.20
C PRO A 42 -10.34 18.91 31.89
N ASP A 43 -10.13 20.21 31.67
CA ASP A 43 -9.50 20.71 30.45
C ASP A 43 -8.01 20.35 30.37
N GLU A 44 -7.30 20.31 31.51
CA GLU A 44 -5.91 19.84 31.58
C GLU A 44 -5.81 18.34 31.27
N VAL A 45 -6.74 17.53 31.81
CA VAL A 45 -6.81 16.09 31.53
C VAL A 45 -7.09 15.84 30.04
N VAL A 46 -8.04 16.57 29.44
CA VAL A 46 -8.33 16.46 28.01
C VAL A 46 -7.13 16.89 27.17
N ALA A 47 -6.45 17.98 27.53
CA ALA A 47 -5.24 18.43 26.83
C ALA A 47 -4.13 17.39 26.88
N LEU A 48 -3.91 16.77 28.05
CA LEU A 48 -2.93 15.70 28.24
C LEU A 48 -3.26 14.49 27.34
N MET A 49 -4.52 14.04 27.32
CA MET A 49 -4.93 12.91 26.50
C MET A 49 -4.78 13.20 25.00
N LYS A 50 -5.15 14.41 24.55
CA LYS A 50 -4.92 14.84 23.16
C LYS A 50 -3.44 14.81 22.78
N ALA A 51 -2.56 15.29 23.65
CA ALA A 51 -1.12 15.27 23.42
C ALA A 51 -0.58 13.82 23.30
N ARG A 52 -1.05 12.92 24.17
CA ARG A 52 -0.68 11.48 24.10
C ARG A 52 -1.15 10.82 22.83
N LEU A 53 -2.39 11.08 22.41
CA LEU A 53 -2.93 10.54 21.15
C LEU A 53 -2.16 11.07 19.94
N ALA A 54 -1.78 12.34 19.93
CA ALA A 54 -0.97 12.92 18.86
C ALA A 54 0.41 12.24 18.77
N ALA A 55 1.09 12.04 19.90
CA ALA A 55 2.37 11.34 19.94
C ALA A 55 2.24 9.88 19.47
N ALA A 56 1.24 9.16 19.95
CA ALA A 56 0.98 7.78 19.52
C ALA A 56 0.68 7.68 18.02
N HIS A 57 -0.02 8.65 17.45
CA HIS A 57 -0.29 8.69 16.02
C HIS A 57 0.99 8.88 15.21
N GLU A 58 1.90 9.74 15.67
CA GLU A 58 3.21 9.95 15.05
C GLU A 58 4.07 8.68 15.11
N GLU A 59 4.16 8.04 16.27
CA GLU A 59 4.88 6.76 16.44
C GLU A 59 4.32 5.68 15.51
N CYS A 60 2.99 5.53 15.45
CA CYS A 60 2.33 4.60 14.54
C CYS A 60 2.61 4.93 13.06
N ALA A 61 2.68 6.21 12.70
CA ALA A 61 3.00 6.62 11.34
C ALA A 61 4.45 6.28 10.97
N GLN A 62 5.40 6.52 11.89
CA GLN A 62 6.81 6.17 11.71
C GLN A 62 7.00 4.66 11.56
N ALA A 63 6.35 3.86 12.43
CA ALA A 63 6.39 2.41 12.36
C ALA A 63 5.85 1.87 11.02
N ARG A 64 4.69 2.38 10.57
CA ARG A 64 4.12 2.04 9.26
C ARG A 64 5.06 2.40 8.10
N MET A 65 5.71 3.57 8.18
CA MET A 65 6.65 3.99 7.15
C MET A 65 7.91 3.10 7.12
N ALA A 66 8.43 2.70 8.28
CA ALA A 66 9.55 1.77 8.37
C ALA A 66 9.19 0.41 7.75
N GLN A 67 8.03 -0.14 8.12
CA GLN A 67 7.53 -1.39 7.55
C GLN A 67 7.34 -1.30 6.02
N ALA A 68 6.83 -0.18 5.50
CA ALA A 68 6.68 0.03 4.06
C ALA A 68 8.04 0.06 3.35
N ARG A 69 9.07 0.68 3.96
CA ARG A 69 10.43 0.70 3.41
C ARG A 69 11.05 -0.69 3.39
N GLU A 70 10.84 -1.48 4.43
CA GLU A 70 11.28 -2.88 4.49
C GLU A 70 10.58 -3.72 3.43
N GLY A 71 9.26 -3.55 3.27
CA GLY A 71 8.49 -4.21 2.22
C GLY A 71 8.98 -3.87 0.82
N LEU A 72 9.28 -2.58 0.55
CA LEU A 72 9.86 -2.16 -0.73
C LEU A 72 11.26 -2.75 -0.94
N ALA A 73 12.09 -2.81 0.10
CA ALA A 73 13.42 -3.39 0.01
C ALA A 73 13.36 -4.90 -0.24
N ALA A 74 12.43 -5.61 0.38
CA ALA A 74 12.18 -7.04 0.13
C ALA A 74 11.70 -7.26 -1.31
N PHE A 75 10.73 -6.48 -1.78
CA PHE A 75 10.24 -6.52 -3.15
C PHE A 75 11.37 -6.34 -4.16
N ARG A 76 12.22 -5.32 -3.97
CA ARG A 76 13.38 -5.06 -4.84
C ARG A 76 14.44 -6.18 -4.83
N ARG A 77 14.54 -6.97 -3.76
CA ARG A 77 15.46 -8.12 -3.71
C ARG A 77 14.91 -9.33 -4.45
N GLU A 78 13.59 -9.51 -4.42
CA GLU A 78 12.91 -10.60 -5.13
C GLU A 78 12.75 -10.30 -6.62
N GLU A 79 12.68 -9.02 -6.98
CA GLU A 79 12.67 -8.58 -8.36
C GLU A 79 14.02 -8.88 -9.02
N LYS A 80 14.08 -9.98 -9.79
CA LYS A 80 15.18 -10.23 -10.73
C LYS A 80 15.16 -9.13 -11.79
N VAL A 81 15.98 -8.11 -11.59
CA VAL A 81 16.30 -7.14 -12.63
C VAL A 81 17.10 -7.86 -13.71
N VAL A 82 16.39 -8.38 -14.71
CA VAL A 82 17.03 -8.88 -15.93
C VAL A 82 17.45 -7.63 -16.72
N PRO A 83 18.73 -7.51 -17.11
CA PRO A 83 19.18 -6.35 -17.90
C PRO A 83 18.37 -6.27 -19.19
N LEU A 84 17.74 -5.11 -19.39
CA LEU A 84 16.99 -4.79 -20.61
C LEU A 84 17.97 -4.67 -21.77
N ASP A 85 17.90 -5.60 -22.73
CA ASP A 85 18.62 -5.49 -23.99
C ASP A 85 17.93 -4.44 -24.89
N LEU A 86 18.26 -3.17 -24.64
CA LEU A 86 17.71 -2.01 -25.34
C LEU A 86 17.93 -2.09 -26.86
N ALA A 87 19.04 -2.67 -27.31
CA ALA A 87 19.33 -2.80 -28.74
C ALA A 87 18.34 -3.75 -29.41
N ARG A 88 18.10 -4.91 -28.77
CA ARG A 88 17.12 -5.90 -29.25
C ARG A 88 15.70 -5.36 -29.25
N GLN A 89 15.28 -4.62 -28.20
CA GLN A 89 13.93 -4.07 -28.14
C GLN A 89 13.72 -2.94 -29.16
N ARG A 90 14.73 -2.10 -29.41
CA ARG A 90 14.68 -1.08 -30.46
C ARG A 90 14.53 -1.69 -31.85
N GLU A 91 15.28 -2.75 -32.15
CA GLU A 91 15.17 -3.47 -33.42
C GLU A 91 13.78 -4.07 -33.60
N ARG A 92 13.22 -4.66 -32.54
CA ARG A 92 11.88 -5.25 -32.55
C ARG A 92 10.78 -4.19 -32.72
N LEU A 93 10.89 -3.05 -32.04
CA LEU A 93 9.97 -1.92 -32.21
C LEU A 93 10.04 -1.37 -33.66
N ALA A 94 11.24 -1.27 -34.24
CA ALA A 94 11.43 -0.87 -35.63
C ALA A 94 10.81 -1.89 -36.61
N ALA A 95 10.96 -3.19 -36.35
CA ALA A 95 10.35 -4.26 -37.14
C ALA A 95 8.82 -4.26 -37.07
N MET A 96 8.24 -3.95 -35.91
CA MET A 96 6.78 -3.79 -35.76
C MET A 96 6.27 -2.58 -36.55
N ARG A 97 6.99 -1.45 -36.51
CA ARG A 97 6.67 -0.24 -37.28
C ARG A 97 6.72 -0.49 -38.80
N SER A 98 7.68 -1.27 -39.29
CA SER A 98 7.83 -1.56 -40.72
C SER A 98 6.80 -2.57 -41.26
N ARG A 99 6.37 -3.53 -40.44
CA ARG A 99 5.45 -4.61 -40.84
C ARG A 99 3.97 -4.22 -40.82
N ALA A 100 3.62 -3.15 -40.10
CA ALA A 100 2.24 -2.66 -40.01
C ALA A 100 2.18 -1.13 -40.17
N PRO A 101 2.44 -0.58 -41.38
CA PRO A 101 2.42 0.87 -41.62
C PRO A 101 1.04 1.51 -41.35
N ALA A 102 -0.04 0.75 -41.43
CA ALA A 102 -1.39 1.20 -41.05
C ALA A 102 -1.61 1.27 -39.52
N ALA A 103 -0.89 0.48 -38.72
CA ALA A 103 -0.93 0.55 -37.26
C ALA A 103 -0.17 1.76 -36.71
N SER A 104 0.74 2.34 -37.52
CA SER A 104 1.32 3.68 -37.25
C SER A 104 0.24 4.76 -37.13
N GLY A 105 -0.94 4.55 -37.74
CA GLY A 105 -2.10 5.41 -37.62
C GLY A 105 -3.03 5.09 -36.44
N MET A 106 -2.75 4.08 -35.60
CA MET A 106 -3.45 3.87 -34.32
C MET A 106 -2.72 4.51 -33.14
N MET A 107 -1.41 4.78 -33.26
CA MET A 107 -0.64 5.63 -32.33
C MET A 107 -0.95 7.13 -32.55
N MET A 108 -2.24 7.49 -32.59
CA MET A 108 -2.74 8.81 -33.02
C MET A 108 -2.37 9.98 -32.12
N ALA A 109 -1.87 9.74 -30.91
CA ALA A 109 -1.41 10.80 -30.01
C ALA A 109 -0.15 11.52 -30.55
N ALA A 110 0.72 10.81 -31.27
CA ALA A 110 2.02 11.35 -31.74
C ALA A 110 1.92 12.34 -32.92
N ARG A 111 0.73 12.51 -33.54
CA ARG A 111 0.62 13.24 -34.81
C ARG A 111 0.19 14.70 -34.69
N LYS A 112 -0.26 15.16 -33.52
CA LYS A 112 -0.63 16.59 -33.32
C LYS A 112 0.31 17.38 -32.40
N GLY A 113 1.37 16.75 -31.89
CA GLY A 113 2.47 17.42 -31.20
C GLY A 113 3.61 16.44 -30.93
N GLU A 114 4.78 16.71 -31.51
CA GLU A 114 6.11 16.26 -31.06
C GLU A 114 6.32 14.76 -30.75
N GLY A 115 5.93 13.85 -31.64
CA GLY A 115 6.41 12.46 -31.58
C GLY A 115 6.06 11.72 -30.28
N LEU A 116 6.77 10.64 -29.98
CA LEU A 116 6.77 10.04 -28.64
C LEU A 116 7.76 10.84 -27.79
N SER A 117 7.39 11.18 -26.56
CA SER A 117 8.38 11.73 -25.63
C SER A 117 9.43 10.66 -25.33
N GLU A 118 10.66 11.07 -24.97
CA GLU A 118 11.72 10.12 -24.59
C GLU A 118 11.25 9.15 -23.50
N ARG A 119 10.45 9.65 -22.55
CA ARG A 119 9.85 8.86 -21.47
C ARG A 119 8.83 7.84 -21.97
N ASP A 120 8.02 8.19 -22.97
CA ASP A 120 7.04 7.26 -23.55
C ASP A 120 7.74 6.19 -24.39
N GLU A 121 8.83 6.54 -25.09
CA GLU A 121 9.65 5.59 -25.84
C GLU A 121 10.37 4.60 -24.90
N GLU A 122 10.91 5.08 -23.78
CA GLU A 122 11.49 4.22 -22.73
C GLU A 122 10.45 3.25 -22.15
N GLY A 123 9.26 3.73 -21.80
CA GLY A 123 8.17 2.88 -21.29
C GLY A 123 7.75 1.79 -22.29
N LEU A 124 7.67 2.12 -23.59
CA LEU A 124 7.36 1.14 -24.62
C LEU A 124 8.45 0.06 -24.77
N LEU A 125 9.72 0.41 -24.58
CA LEU A 125 10.83 -0.55 -24.63
C LEU A 125 10.81 -1.49 -23.41
N GLU A 126 10.45 -0.98 -22.24
CA GLU A 126 10.23 -1.78 -21.02
C GLU A 126 9.07 -2.77 -21.20
N ASP A 127 7.91 -2.29 -21.66
CA ASP A 127 6.72 -3.12 -21.92
C ASP A 127 7.02 -4.24 -22.94
N LEU A 128 7.78 -3.94 -24.01
CA LEU A 128 8.16 -4.94 -25.01
C LEU A 128 9.04 -6.06 -24.42
N ALA A 129 9.93 -5.72 -23.50
CA ALA A 129 10.75 -6.71 -22.82
C ALA A 129 9.96 -7.57 -21.83
N ASP A 130 8.98 -6.98 -21.15
CA ASP A 130 8.08 -7.73 -20.27
C ASP A 130 7.17 -8.67 -21.06
N LEU A 131 6.63 -8.23 -22.21
CA LEU A 131 5.88 -9.08 -23.12
C LEU A 131 6.72 -10.25 -23.66
N GLU A 132 8.00 -10.01 -23.95
CA GLU A 132 8.92 -11.07 -24.35
C GLU A 132 9.13 -12.09 -23.23
N ARG A 133 9.35 -11.61 -21.99
CA ARG A 133 9.53 -12.47 -20.83
C ARG A 133 8.29 -13.34 -20.59
N LEU A 134 7.10 -12.75 -20.66
CA LEU A 134 5.84 -13.46 -20.53
C LEU A 134 5.64 -14.51 -21.63
N SER A 135 6.07 -14.21 -22.87
CA SER A 135 6.04 -15.20 -23.96
C SER A 135 7.00 -16.38 -23.71
N GLN A 136 8.21 -16.11 -23.24
CA GLN A 136 9.20 -17.15 -22.94
C GLN A 136 8.77 -18.04 -21.77
N LEU A 137 8.13 -17.48 -20.74
CA LEU A 137 7.55 -18.24 -19.64
C LEU A 137 6.39 -19.13 -20.13
N ARG A 138 5.49 -18.59 -20.96
CA ARG A 138 4.38 -19.35 -21.53
C ARG A 138 4.84 -20.51 -22.41
N ASP A 139 5.89 -20.31 -23.19
CA ASP A 139 6.40 -21.32 -24.12
C ASP A 139 7.29 -22.35 -23.39
N GLY A 140 7.83 -22.03 -22.21
CA GLY A 140 8.58 -22.95 -21.34
C GLY A 140 7.72 -23.90 -20.50
N ASP A 141 6.46 -23.56 -20.26
CA ASP A 141 5.48 -24.43 -19.57
C ASP A 141 4.85 -25.50 -20.51
N GLY A 142 5.26 -25.53 -21.78
CA GLY A 142 4.74 -26.43 -22.82
C GLY A 142 5.60 -27.66 -23.13
N GLU A 143 6.78 -27.82 -22.51
CA GLU A 143 7.60 -29.03 -22.58
C GLU A 143 7.67 -29.70 -21.19
N ALA A 144 6.63 -30.48 -20.86
CA ALA A 144 6.66 -31.51 -19.83
C ALA A 144 6.01 -32.79 -20.35
#